data_AF-A0A4S4NPL4-F1
#
_entry.id   AF-A0A4S4NPL4-F1
#
_cell.length_a   1.000
_cell.length_b   1.000
_cell.length_c   1.000
_cell.angle_alpha   90.00
_cell.angle_beta   90.00
_cell.angle_gamma   90.00
#
_symmetry.space_group_name_H-M   'P 1'
#
loop_
_entity.id
_entity.type
_entity.pdbx_description
1 polymer ?
#
loop_
_entity_poly.entity_id
_entity_poly.type
_entity_poly.pdbx_seq_one_letter_code
_entity_poly.pdbx_strand_id
1 'polypeptide(L)'
;MTYVDYPTPRRRQSPIFKKIYRSMLLLTALALSIWFWRRNLKDAFLWMTLTYLGVGLIAWADFSSVSVAANAFPKILKDFIMLGMVGFVQSMAVRKQISVWSAVILIFAMFAAVHYLEQLIEVEEGKALTQKDIPAAISQLVEVKEGATFDELEDFAARQRLELERAFFPEAASETLLDNYFVLSGTPANSDWEAALATLPTVTYWEPNETIQVEPFIDPVETKIPATTNSLSINDPFTSEQWAMEVLHMDEYYQLLHRQTPRKMARVVILDTGIDGDHEDLVDNYTSIESKYDNDPHGHGTHCAGIAAGVTNNGLGIGSLAGSGDSPFVAVSSVKVLSSGGMGTQKTIIAGIIEAVDEGADVVSLSLGGRSTQSSQRAYSAAVEYAHKRGAIVVAAAGNSNRDAKDFAPANAKGIITVSAIDQLLLRAPFSNRTENIQMAIAAPGVGIYSTIPGNGYKSYSGTSMACPFVAGLLGVMKSLDPDLDHRRAYALLHNTGRESTETRITGRIVQPAAALAALLR
;
A
#
# COMPACT_ATOMS: atom_id res chain seq x y z
N MET A 1 26.49 25.92 -18.79
CA MET A 1 25.67 24.79 -19.29
C MET A 1 24.23 25.14 -18.97
N THR A 2 23.41 25.29 -20.01
CA THR A 2 22.09 25.91 -20.01
C THR A 2 21.07 25.09 -19.20
N TYR A 3 20.39 25.74 -18.25
CA TYR A 3 19.22 25.19 -17.57
C TYR A 3 18.09 24.99 -18.59
N VAL A 4 17.61 23.75 -18.72
CA VAL A 4 16.42 23.42 -19.50
C VAL A 4 15.26 23.31 -18.50
N ASP A 5 14.37 24.29 -18.58
CA ASP A 5 13.14 24.38 -17.80
C ASP A 5 12.15 23.31 -18.28
N TYR A 6 11.79 22.34 -17.44
CA TYR A 6 10.77 21.35 -17.76
C TYR A 6 9.41 21.82 -17.20
N PRO A 7 8.38 22.01 -18.04
CA PRO A 7 7.06 22.42 -17.57
C PRO A 7 6.41 21.27 -16.78
N THR A 8 5.95 21.59 -15.57
CA THR A 8 5.10 20.71 -14.76
C THR A 8 3.82 20.35 -15.51
N PRO A 9 3.48 19.07 -15.72
CA PRO A 9 2.22 18.72 -16.34
C PRO A 9 1.11 18.86 -15.30
N ARG A 10 0.48 20.04 -15.24
CA ARG A 10 -0.89 20.17 -14.70
C ARG A 10 -1.78 19.24 -15.53
N ARG A 11 -2.13 18.06 -15.00
CA ARG A 11 -3.15 17.20 -15.62
C ARG A 11 -4.49 17.93 -15.56
N ARG A 12 -4.80 18.70 -16.61
CA ARG A 12 -6.18 18.92 -17.04
C ARG A 12 -6.81 17.53 -17.16
N GLN A 13 -7.83 17.24 -16.36
CA GLN A 13 -8.74 16.13 -16.63
C GLN A 13 -9.07 16.17 -18.12
N SER A 14 -8.95 15.03 -18.82
CA SER A 14 -9.18 15.03 -20.25
C SER A 14 -10.58 15.61 -20.53
N PRO A 15 -10.75 16.46 -21.55
CA PRO A 15 -12.06 17.02 -21.90
C PRO A 15 -13.11 15.93 -22.12
N ILE A 16 -12.66 14.72 -22.45
CA ILE A 16 -13.44 13.50 -22.65
C ILE A 16 -13.98 12.99 -21.31
N PHE A 17 -13.18 12.93 -20.24
CA PHE A 17 -13.64 12.50 -18.91
C PHE A 17 -14.66 13.46 -18.30
N LYS A 18 -14.45 14.78 -18.44
CA LYS A 18 -15.44 15.79 -18.03
C LYS A 18 -16.73 15.67 -18.84
N LYS A 19 -16.66 15.33 -20.14
CA LYS A 19 -17.85 15.08 -20.96
C LYS A 19 -18.59 13.80 -20.54
N ILE A 20 -17.87 12.69 -20.29
CA ILE A 20 -18.46 11.40 -19.89
C ILE A 20 -19.17 11.51 -18.54
N TYR A 21 -18.55 12.16 -17.54
CA TYR A 21 -19.18 12.38 -16.24
C TYR A 21 -20.46 13.22 -16.35
N ARG A 22 -20.44 14.28 -17.16
CA ARG A 22 -21.61 15.13 -17.44
C ARG A 22 -22.73 14.38 -18.16
N SER A 23 -22.38 13.47 -19.08
CA SER A 23 -23.34 12.62 -19.79
C SER A 23 -23.97 11.57 -18.87
N MET A 24 -23.19 10.96 -17.95
CA MET A 24 -23.71 9.99 -16.98
C MET A 24 -24.63 10.63 -15.94
N LEU A 25 -24.33 11.84 -15.47
CA LEU A 25 -25.19 12.57 -14.54
C LEU A 25 -26.56 12.88 -15.18
N LEU A 26 -26.55 13.31 -16.45
CA LEU A 26 -27.77 13.55 -17.24
C LEU A 26 -28.57 12.27 -17.48
N LEU A 27 -27.91 11.15 -17.82
CA LEU A 27 -28.55 9.84 -17.97
C LEU A 27 -29.16 9.34 -16.66
N THR A 28 -28.48 9.55 -15.54
CA THR A 28 -28.96 9.15 -14.20
C THR A 28 -30.15 10.00 -13.77
N ALA A 29 -30.11 11.33 -14.01
CA ALA A 29 -31.23 12.21 -13.77
C ALA A 29 -32.45 11.88 -14.66
N LEU A 30 -32.21 11.50 -15.92
CA LEU A 30 -33.26 11.06 -16.85
C LEU A 30 -33.87 9.73 -16.40
N ALA A 31 -33.05 8.76 -15.98
CA ALA A 31 -33.49 7.47 -15.47
C ALA A 31 -34.29 7.61 -14.16
N LEU A 32 -33.85 8.46 -13.23
CA LEU A 32 -34.59 8.82 -12.01
C LEU A 32 -35.92 9.50 -12.33
N SER A 33 -35.96 10.35 -13.35
CA SER A 33 -37.19 11.03 -13.80
C SER A 33 -38.18 10.05 -14.44
N ILE A 34 -37.68 9.08 -15.23
CA ILE A 34 -38.48 8.00 -15.83
C ILE A 34 -38.99 7.03 -14.75
N TRP A 35 -38.17 6.73 -13.74
CA TRP A 35 -38.54 5.94 -12.57
C TRP A 35 -39.66 6.61 -11.76
N PHE A 36 -39.55 7.93 -11.53
CA PHE A 36 -40.60 8.72 -10.86
C PHE A 36 -41.91 8.80 -11.66
N TRP A 37 -41.83 8.76 -13.00
CA TRP A 37 -42.99 8.79 -13.90
C TRP A 37 -43.81 7.49 -13.84
N ARG A 38 -43.18 6.34 -13.54
CA ARG A 38 -43.83 5.02 -13.49
C ARG A 38 -44.43 4.74 -12.09
N ARG A 39 -45.44 5.55 -11.72
CA ARG A 39 -46.30 5.39 -10.52
C ARG A 39 -46.79 3.94 -10.30
N ASN A 40 -46.21 3.17 -9.37
CA ASN A 40 -46.93 2.31 -8.41
C ASN A 40 -46.01 1.44 -7.53
N LEU A 41 -45.33 2.03 -6.54
CA LEU A 41 -44.81 1.24 -5.42
C LEU A 41 -45.27 1.91 -4.12
N LYS A 42 -46.10 1.20 -3.36
CA LYS A 42 -46.67 1.64 -2.07
C LYS A 42 -45.61 1.87 -0.99
N ASP A 43 -44.35 1.49 -1.25
CA ASP A 43 -43.24 1.51 -0.30
C ASP A 43 -42.15 2.54 -0.67
N ALA A 44 -42.50 3.58 -1.43
CA ALA A 44 -41.55 4.61 -1.88
C ALA A 44 -40.74 5.25 -0.74
N PHE A 45 -41.31 5.37 0.46
CA PHE A 45 -40.60 5.88 1.64
C PHE A 45 -39.50 4.92 2.13
N LEU A 46 -39.76 3.61 2.14
CA LEU A 46 -38.79 2.60 2.59
C LEU A 46 -37.58 2.56 1.67
N TRP A 47 -37.81 2.55 0.36
CA TRP A 47 -36.75 2.51 -0.65
C TRP A 47 -35.97 3.81 -0.76
N MET A 48 -36.63 4.96 -0.58
CA MET A 48 -35.96 6.26 -0.49
C MET A 48 -35.06 6.33 0.75
N THR A 49 -35.53 5.82 1.89
CA THR A 49 -34.74 5.78 3.14
C THR A 49 -33.55 4.82 3.01
N LEU A 50 -33.73 3.64 2.42
CA LEU A 50 -32.65 2.69 2.14
C LEU A 50 -31.63 3.23 1.13
N THR A 51 -32.06 4.01 0.15
CA THR A 51 -31.16 4.64 -0.85
C THR A 51 -30.36 5.77 -0.22
N TYR A 52 -30.98 6.64 0.60
CA TYR A 52 -30.26 7.69 1.31
C TYR A 52 -29.38 7.15 2.44
N LEU A 53 -29.77 6.05 3.09
CA LEU A 53 -28.93 5.33 4.05
C LEU A 53 -27.74 4.67 3.33
N GLY A 54 -27.96 4.06 2.16
CA GLY A 54 -26.89 3.49 1.33
C GLY A 54 -25.91 4.56 0.82
N VAL A 55 -26.41 5.69 0.35
CA VAL A 55 -25.58 6.84 -0.05
C VAL A 55 -24.86 7.45 1.16
N GLY A 56 -25.52 7.52 2.32
CA GLY A 56 -24.91 7.98 3.57
C GLY A 56 -23.81 7.04 4.09
N LEU A 57 -23.97 5.72 3.92
CA LEU A 57 -22.97 4.72 4.28
C LEU A 57 -21.80 4.68 3.30
N ILE A 58 -22.05 4.87 2.00
CA ILE A 58 -21.00 5.03 0.97
C ILE A 58 -20.21 6.33 1.24
N ALA A 59 -20.91 7.43 1.54
CA ALA A 59 -20.28 8.69 1.89
C ALA A 59 -19.53 8.62 3.25
N TRP A 60 -20.00 7.83 4.21
CA TRP A 60 -19.31 7.58 5.48
C TRP A 60 -18.06 6.72 5.31
N ALA A 61 -18.12 5.70 4.45
CA ALA A 61 -16.97 4.89 4.06
C ALA A 61 -15.91 5.76 3.37
N ASP A 62 -16.31 6.66 2.45
CA ASP A 62 -15.41 7.61 1.82
C ASP A 62 -14.87 8.68 2.80
N PHE A 63 -15.68 9.13 3.77
CA PHE A 63 -15.30 10.16 4.76
C PHE A 63 -14.29 9.64 5.80
N SER A 64 -14.22 8.32 6.01
CA SER A 64 -13.22 7.70 6.89
C SER A 64 -11.80 7.68 6.30
N SER A 65 -11.63 8.06 5.02
CA SER A 65 -10.32 8.23 4.37
C SER A 65 -9.79 9.66 4.55
N VAL A 66 -8.98 9.87 5.58
CA VAL A 66 -8.44 11.20 5.91
C VAL A 66 -7.33 11.57 4.93
N SER A 67 -7.67 12.32 3.86
CA SER A 67 -6.77 13.33 3.25
C SER A 67 -7.41 14.24 2.19
N VAL A 68 -8.73 14.21 1.93
CA VAL A 68 -9.38 15.09 0.91
C VAL A 68 -10.49 15.99 1.48
N ALA A 69 -10.67 16.02 2.80
CA ALA A 69 -11.78 16.74 3.43
C ALA A 69 -11.77 18.26 3.18
N ALA A 70 -10.61 18.90 3.00
CA ALA A 70 -10.55 20.35 2.81
C ALA A 70 -11.14 20.83 1.47
N ASN A 71 -11.06 20.02 0.40
CA ASN A 71 -11.48 20.42 -0.96
C ASN A 71 -12.72 19.67 -1.48
N ALA A 72 -13.03 18.49 -0.94
CA ALA A 72 -14.20 17.70 -1.35
C ALA A 72 -15.46 18.05 -0.55
N PHE A 73 -15.34 18.44 0.72
CA PHE A 73 -16.48 18.71 1.60
C PHE A 73 -17.40 19.84 1.08
N PRO A 74 -16.88 20.99 0.60
CA PRO A 74 -17.75 22.06 0.08
C PRO A 74 -18.48 21.66 -1.21
N LYS A 75 -17.85 20.83 -2.06
CA LYS A 75 -18.42 20.37 -3.34
C LYS A 75 -19.51 19.33 -3.12
N ILE A 76 -19.28 18.37 -2.23
CA ILE A 76 -20.27 17.35 -1.86
C ILE A 76 -21.46 18.00 -1.16
N LEU A 77 -21.22 18.89 -0.19
CA LEU A 77 -22.29 19.62 0.51
C LEU A 77 -23.15 20.44 -0.46
N LYS A 78 -22.52 21.12 -1.42
CA LYS A 78 -23.20 21.84 -2.50
C LYS A 78 -24.07 20.91 -3.34
N ASP A 79 -23.55 19.76 -3.75
CA ASP A 79 -24.28 18.80 -4.58
C ASP A 79 -25.50 18.24 -3.83
N PHE A 80 -25.39 17.99 -2.52
CA PHE A 80 -26.51 17.61 -1.67
C PHE A 80 -27.57 18.72 -1.54
N ILE A 81 -27.14 19.98 -1.35
CA ILE A 81 -28.06 21.13 -1.30
C ILE A 81 -28.79 21.30 -2.65
N MET A 82 -28.09 21.13 -3.77
CA MET A 82 -28.68 21.16 -5.11
C MET A 82 -29.70 20.04 -5.30
N LEU A 83 -29.38 18.82 -4.89
CA LEU A 83 -30.30 17.69 -4.96
C LEU A 83 -31.56 17.94 -4.13
N GLY A 84 -31.40 18.52 -2.92
CA GLY A 84 -32.51 18.92 -2.05
C GLY A 84 -33.40 20.00 -2.68
N MET A 85 -32.81 21.02 -3.30
CA MET A 85 -33.57 22.08 -3.99
C MET A 85 -34.30 21.57 -5.23
N VAL A 86 -33.68 20.67 -6.01
CA VAL A 86 -34.35 20.00 -7.15
C VAL A 86 -35.54 19.19 -6.65
N GLY A 87 -35.35 18.40 -5.58
CA GLY A 87 -36.43 17.63 -4.96
C GLY A 87 -37.57 18.52 -4.43
N PHE A 88 -37.26 19.68 -3.87
CA PHE A 88 -38.25 20.65 -3.41
C PHE A 88 -39.08 21.24 -4.57
N VAL A 89 -38.43 21.70 -5.64
CA VAL A 89 -39.12 22.26 -6.82
C VAL A 89 -39.97 21.19 -7.51
N GLN A 90 -39.47 19.95 -7.61
CA GLN A 90 -40.23 18.82 -8.16
C GLN A 90 -41.41 18.46 -7.27
N SER A 91 -41.26 18.50 -5.93
CA SER A 91 -42.35 18.28 -4.97
C SER A 91 -43.48 19.30 -5.15
N MET A 92 -43.14 20.58 -5.38
CA MET A 92 -44.14 21.62 -5.68
C MET A 92 -44.89 21.35 -6.99
N ALA A 93 -44.20 20.85 -8.02
CA ALA A 93 -44.83 20.47 -9.28
C ALA A 93 -45.78 19.27 -9.13
N VAL A 94 -45.37 18.25 -8.35
CA VAL A 94 -46.19 17.07 -8.05
C VAL A 94 -47.42 17.43 -7.23
N ARG A 95 -47.30 18.41 -6.31
CA ARG A 95 -48.41 18.96 -5.52
C ARG A 95 -49.27 19.98 -6.30
N LYS A 96 -49.01 20.17 -7.60
CA LYS A 96 -49.68 21.14 -8.50
C LYS A 96 -49.62 22.60 -8.02
N GLN A 97 -48.64 22.96 -7.19
CA GLN A 97 -48.43 24.34 -6.73
C GLN A 97 -47.77 25.21 -7.80
N ILE A 98 -46.99 24.59 -8.70
CA ILE A 98 -46.42 25.22 -9.89
C ILE A 98 -46.65 24.32 -11.11
N SER A 99 -46.69 24.92 -12.30
CA SER A 99 -46.76 24.13 -13.53
C SER A 99 -45.46 23.37 -13.76
N VAL A 100 -45.54 22.22 -14.45
CA VAL A 100 -44.37 21.40 -14.79
C VAL A 100 -43.36 22.21 -15.61
N TRP A 101 -43.83 23.06 -16.52
CA TRP A 101 -42.97 23.94 -17.32
C TRP A 101 -42.26 24.99 -16.46
N SER A 102 -42.94 25.56 -15.47
CA SER A 102 -42.33 26.48 -14.49
C SER A 102 -41.27 25.78 -13.65
N ALA A 103 -41.50 24.53 -13.25
CA ALA A 103 -40.54 23.72 -12.50
C ALA A 103 -39.28 23.40 -13.32
N VAL A 104 -39.45 23.04 -14.60
CA VAL A 104 -38.33 22.81 -15.53
C VAL A 104 -37.49 24.08 -15.68
N ILE A 105 -38.12 25.24 -15.91
CA ILE A 105 -37.42 26.52 -16.05
C ILE A 105 -36.65 26.87 -14.77
N LEU A 106 -37.26 26.69 -13.59
CA LEU A 106 -36.62 26.95 -12.30
C LEU A 106 -35.41 26.05 -12.05
N ILE A 107 -35.53 24.76 -12.36
CA ILE A 107 -34.41 23.81 -12.22
C ILE A 107 -33.28 24.21 -13.16
N PHE A 108 -33.57 24.50 -14.43
CA PHE A 108 -32.55 24.96 -15.38
C PHE A 108 -31.89 26.27 -14.94
N ALA A 109 -32.68 27.24 -14.46
CA ALA A 109 -32.17 28.51 -13.94
C ALA A 109 -31.27 28.31 -12.71
N MET A 110 -31.61 27.38 -11.81
CA MET A 110 -30.82 27.04 -10.64
C MET A 110 -29.48 26.40 -11.02
N PHE A 111 -29.48 25.44 -11.96
CA PHE A 111 -28.24 24.86 -12.49
C PHE A 111 -27.39 25.91 -13.22
N ALA A 112 -27.99 26.81 -13.99
CA ALA A 112 -27.28 27.90 -14.66
C ALA A 112 -26.69 28.90 -13.66
N ALA A 113 -27.43 29.26 -12.60
CA ALA A 113 -26.96 30.15 -11.54
C ALA A 113 -25.78 29.53 -10.78
N VAL A 114 -25.87 28.25 -10.44
CA VAL A 114 -24.77 27.51 -9.78
C VAL A 114 -23.55 27.41 -10.68
N HIS A 115 -23.74 27.20 -11.98
CA HIS A 115 -22.65 27.19 -12.96
C HIS A 115 -21.98 28.57 -13.07
N TYR A 116 -22.77 29.64 -13.09
CA TYR A 116 -22.26 31.01 -13.15
C TYR A 116 -21.54 31.40 -11.85
N LEU A 117 -22.06 30.98 -10.68
CA LEU A 117 -21.39 31.11 -9.39
C LEU A 117 -20.07 30.36 -9.33
N GLU A 118 -19.97 29.14 -9.86
CA GLU A 118 -18.68 28.44 -9.98
C GLU A 118 -17.69 29.21 -10.85
N GLN A 119 -18.16 29.77 -11.97
CA GLN A 119 -17.30 30.55 -12.85
C GLN A 119 -16.82 31.84 -12.19
N LEU A 120 -17.68 32.50 -11.40
CA LEU A 120 -17.31 33.67 -10.61
C LEU A 120 -16.34 33.32 -9.49
N ILE A 121 -16.55 32.19 -8.80
CA ILE A 121 -15.64 31.67 -7.76
C ILE A 121 -14.30 31.23 -8.35
N GLU A 122 -14.26 30.58 -9.53
CA GLU A 122 -12.99 30.25 -10.20
C GLU A 122 -12.25 31.52 -10.69
N VAL A 123 -12.99 32.57 -11.09
CA VAL A 123 -12.42 33.87 -11.46
C VAL A 123 -11.96 34.66 -10.23
N GLU A 124 -12.66 34.55 -9.10
CA GLU A 124 -12.20 35.02 -7.80
C GLU A 124 -11.04 34.18 -7.27
N GLU A 125 -10.98 32.85 -7.36
CA GLU A 125 -9.76 32.07 -7.03
C GLU A 125 -8.58 32.45 -7.94
N GLY A 126 -8.85 32.92 -9.16
CA GLY A 126 -7.86 33.50 -10.07
C GLY A 126 -7.50 34.98 -9.81
N LYS A 127 -8.25 35.71 -8.96
CA LYS A 127 -8.05 37.15 -8.65
C LYS A 127 -8.02 37.49 -7.16
N ALA A 128 -8.35 36.56 -6.28
CA ALA A 128 -8.36 36.66 -4.85
C ALA A 128 -6.91 36.56 -4.43
N LEU A 129 -6.34 37.76 -4.30
CA LEU A 129 -5.60 38.18 -3.12
C LEU A 129 -4.56 37.15 -2.71
N THR A 130 -3.31 37.47 -3.03
CA THR A 130 -2.13 37.23 -2.17
C THR A 130 -2.55 37.06 -0.72
N GLN A 131 -2.90 35.82 -0.37
CA GLN A 131 -3.19 35.39 0.97
C GLN A 131 -1.84 35.47 1.62
N LYS A 132 -1.67 36.41 2.54
CA LYS A 132 -0.46 36.54 3.36
C LYS A 132 -0.07 35.12 3.79
N ASP A 133 1.04 34.63 3.24
CA ASP A 133 1.37 33.21 3.13
C ASP A 133 1.30 32.54 4.51
N ILE A 134 0.19 31.88 4.84
CA ILE A 134 0.16 30.98 5.99
C ILE A 134 0.69 29.65 5.47
N PRO A 135 1.88 29.21 5.90
CA PRO A 135 2.45 27.99 5.38
C PRO A 135 1.61 26.78 5.78
N ALA A 136 1.54 25.76 4.92
CA ALA A 136 0.94 24.49 5.31
C ALA A 136 1.79 23.80 6.40
N ALA A 137 1.17 22.95 7.22
CA ALA A 137 1.92 22.09 8.12
C ALA A 137 2.82 21.14 7.32
N ILE A 138 4.05 20.94 7.81
CA ILE A 138 5.07 20.10 7.18
C ILE A 138 5.47 18.95 8.12
N SER A 139 5.99 17.88 7.53
CA SER A 139 6.77 16.85 8.21
C SER A 139 7.87 16.42 7.25
N GLN A 140 9.12 16.66 7.62
CA GLN A 140 10.30 16.44 6.79
C GLN A 140 11.30 15.57 7.53
N LEU A 141 11.89 14.60 6.84
CA LEU A 141 13.09 13.91 7.26
C LEU A 141 14.30 14.72 6.81
N VAL A 142 15.11 15.18 7.76
CA VAL A 142 16.29 16.03 7.52
C VAL A 142 17.53 15.27 7.92
N GLU A 143 18.44 15.06 6.96
CA GLU A 143 19.74 14.44 7.19
C GLU A 143 20.77 15.51 7.54
N VAL A 144 21.34 15.39 8.73
CA VAL A 144 22.43 16.26 9.20
C VAL A 144 23.78 15.65 8.82
N LYS A 145 24.74 16.51 8.54
CA LYS A 145 26.11 16.09 8.22
C LYS A 145 26.75 15.37 9.40
N GLU A 146 27.42 14.24 9.12
CA GLU A 146 28.14 13.47 10.12
C GLU A 146 29.17 14.33 10.88
N GLY A 147 29.17 14.22 12.22
CA GLY A 147 30.06 14.96 13.10
C GLY A 147 29.74 16.46 13.25
N ALA A 148 28.68 16.96 12.62
CA ALA A 148 28.23 18.34 12.81
C ALA A 148 27.38 18.49 14.07
N THR A 149 27.46 19.65 14.72
CA THR A 149 26.55 20.02 15.82
C THR A 149 25.17 20.32 15.26
N PHE A 150 24.11 19.94 15.99
CA PHE A 150 22.73 20.17 15.56
C PHE A 150 22.13 21.49 16.07
N ASP A 151 22.92 22.29 16.81
CA ASP A 151 22.54 23.61 17.35
C ASP A 151 21.93 24.53 16.27
N GLU A 152 22.50 24.55 15.06
CA GLU A 152 21.99 25.38 13.95
C GLU A 152 20.60 24.93 13.47
N LEU A 153 20.35 23.61 13.47
CA LEU A 153 19.06 23.03 13.08
C LEU A 153 18.01 23.24 14.17
N GLU A 154 18.41 23.17 15.44
CA GLU A 154 17.56 23.54 16.58
C GLU A 154 17.19 25.02 16.55
N ASP A 155 18.17 25.91 16.34
CA ASP A 155 17.95 27.35 16.20
C ASP A 155 17.07 27.67 15.00
N PHE A 156 17.20 26.91 13.90
CA PHE A 156 16.31 27.01 12.76
C PHE A 156 14.88 26.58 13.11
N ALA A 157 14.71 25.41 13.73
CA ALA A 157 13.40 24.90 14.13
C ALA A 157 12.70 25.86 15.09
N ALA A 158 13.41 26.37 16.10
CA ALA A 158 12.90 27.36 17.04
C ALA A 158 12.44 28.66 16.35
N ARG A 159 13.24 29.20 15.42
CA ARG A 159 12.88 30.40 14.63
C ARG A 159 11.64 30.16 13.76
N GLN A 160 11.51 28.97 13.19
CA GLN A 160 10.38 28.58 12.35
C GLN A 160 9.17 28.08 13.15
N ARG A 161 9.28 27.96 14.49
CA ARG A 161 8.26 27.37 15.38
C ARG A 161 7.90 25.93 15.00
N LEU A 162 8.92 25.18 14.60
CA LEU A 162 8.83 23.78 14.23
C LEU A 162 9.33 22.93 15.39
N GLU A 163 8.75 21.75 15.52
CA GLU A 163 9.23 20.68 16.39
C GLU A 163 10.36 19.94 15.67
N LEU A 164 11.41 19.63 16.42
CA LEU A 164 12.55 18.86 15.96
C LEU A 164 12.76 17.68 16.90
N GLU A 165 12.82 16.48 16.33
CA GLU A 165 13.13 15.26 17.07
C GLU A 165 14.06 14.37 16.26
N ARG A 166 14.85 13.53 16.92
CA ARG A 166 15.66 12.53 16.22
C ARG A 166 14.73 11.48 15.59
N ALA A 167 15.01 11.12 14.34
CA ALA A 167 14.14 10.23 13.58
C ALA A 167 14.36 8.75 13.93
N PHE A 168 15.63 8.33 14.03
CA PHE A 168 16.02 6.92 14.10
C PHE A 168 17.08 6.64 15.17
N PHE A 169 17.10 5.40 15.67
CA PHE A 169 17.96 4.94 16.76
C PHE A 169 18.52 3.53 16.47
N PRO A 170 19.36 3.36 15.42
CA PRO A 170 19.95 2.06 15.11
C PRO A 170 20.90 1.59 16.21
N GLU A 171 20.87 0.30 16.57
CA GLU A 171 21.78 -0.28 17.57
C GLU A 171 23.25 -0.13 17.13
N ALA A 172 23.53 -0.42 15.86
CA ALA A 172 24.86 -0.28 15.27
C ALA A 172 25.04 1.06 14.54
N ALA A 173 24.95 2.17 15.29
CA ALA A 173 25.08 3.53 14.75
C ALA A 173 26.37 3.76 13.95
N SER A 174 27.48 3.06 14.26
CA SER A 174 28.72 3.16 13.49
C SER A 174 28.65 2.57 12.07
N GLU A 175 27.63 1.79 11.75
CA GLU A 175 27.47 1.11 10.46
C GLU A 175 26.55 1.88 9.48
N THR A 176 25.93 2.98 9.94
CA THR A 176 24.91 3.73 9.21
C THR A 176 24.94 5.22 9.54
N LEU A 177 24.26 6.03 8.71
CA LEU A 177 24.03 7.45 8.97
C LEU A 177 22.56 7.72 9.36
N LEU A 178 21.78 6.68 9.64
CA LEU A 178 20.37 6.79 9.98
C LEU A 178 20.16 7.58 11.28
N ASP A 179 21.07 7.49 12.24
CA ASP A 179 21.04 8.28 13.45
C ASP A 179 21.20 9.79 13.19
N ASN A 180 21.73 10.21 12.04
CA ASN A 180 21.83 11.62 11.63
C ASN A 180 20.54 12.20 11.04
N TYR A 181 19.46 11.42 10.98
CA TYR A 181 18.15 11.91 10.54
C TYR A 181 17.33 12.48 11.70
N PHE A 182 16.67 13.60 11.42
CA PHE A 182 15.73 14.27 12.30
C PHE A 182 14.39 14.45 11.60
N VAL A 183 13.31 14.49 12.37
CA VAL A 183 11.99 14.91 11.89
C VAL A 183 11.80 16.36 12.25
N LEU A 184 11.54 17.17 11.23
CA LEU A 184 11.14 18.56 11.38
C LEU A 184 9.65 18.68 11.04
N SER A 185 8.81 19.03 12.01
CA SER A 185 7.36 19.06 11.83
C SER A 185 6.67 20.28 12.45
N GLY A 186 5.52 20.64 11.89
CA GLY A 186 4.69 21.76 12.37
C GLY A 186 4.35 22.75 11.26
N THR A 187 3.81 23.91 11.63
CA THR A 187 3.51 24.98 10.68
C THR A 187 4.63 26.01 10.70
N PRO A 188 5.45 26.13 9.63
CA PRO A 188 6.55 27.07 9.64
C PRO A 188 6.07 28.51 9.76
N ALA A 189 6.92 29.38 10.29
CA ALA A 189 6.61 30.80 10.45
C ALA A 189 6.42 31.51 9.11
N ASN A 190 7.17 31.08 8.08
CA ASN A 190 7.20 31.68 6.75
C ASN A 190 7.13 30.61 5.64
N SER A 191 6.70 31.00 4.44
CA SER A 191 6.59 30.09 3.28
C SER A 191 7.92 29.76 2.61
N ASP A 192 8.99 30.52 2.89
CA ASP A 192 10.34 30.36 2.32
C ASP A 192 11.26 29.44 3.15
N TRP A 193 10.69 28.66 4.06
CA TRP A 193 11.44 27.78 4.97
C TRP A 193 12.35 26.79 4.25
N GLU A 194 11.98 26.30 3.06
CA GLU A 194 12.82 25.37 2.27
C GLU A 194 14.12 26.03 1.82
N ALA A 195 14.04 27.28 1.32
CA ALA A 195 15.20 28.03 0.91
C ALA A 195 16.11 28.35 2.11
N ALA A 196 15.52 28.65 3.27
CA ALA A 196 16.27 28.89 4.49
C ALA A 196 16.93 27.59 5.01
N LEU A 197 16.23 26.46 5.00
CA LEU A 197 16.78 25.15 5.39
C LEU A 197 17.95 24.76 4.47
N ALA A 198 17.83 25.01 3.17
CA ALA A 198 18.88 24.73 2.18
C ALA A 198 20.18 25.52 2.39
N THR A 199 20.14 26.63 3.14
CA THR A 199 21.33 27.44 3.44
C THR A 199 22.10 26.98 4.67
N LEU A 200 21.54 26.09 5.49
CA LEU A 200 22.20 25.59 6.70
C LEU A 200 23.38 24.69 6.32
N PRO A 201 24.63 25.02 6.70
CA PRO A 201 25.82 24.20 6.39
C PRO A 201 25.78 22.80 7.01
N THR A 202 25.00 22.65 8.08
CA THR A 202 24.77 21.40 8.82
C THR A 202 23.83 20.43 8.10
N VAL A 203 22.94 20.92 7.22
CA VAL A 203 21.96 20.09 6.51
C VAL A 203 22.56 19.54 5.22
N THR A 204 22.56 18.22 5.08
CA THR A 204 23.05 17.54 3.87
C THR A 204 21.92 17.33 2.86
N TYR A 205 20.73 17.02 3.35
CA TYR A 205 19.59 16.63 2.54
C TYR A 205 18.29 16.66 3.36
N TRP A 206 17.15 16.80 2.69
CA TRP A 206 15.84 16.58 3.31
C TRP A 206 14.86 16.00 2.30
N GLU A 207 13.87 15.25 2.81
CA GLU A 207 12.76 14.72 2.02
C GLU A 207 11.46 14.71 2.85
N PRO A 208 10.27 14.77 2.22
CA PRO A 208 9.01 14.68 2.93
C PRO A 208 8.91 13.39 3.73
N ASN A 209 8.38 13.44 4.95
CA ASN A 209 8.00 12.24 5.68
C ASN A 209 6.65 11.73 5.12
N GLU A 210 6.72 10.96 4.04
CA GLU A 210 5.55 10.58 3.26
C GLU A 210 4.58 9.68 4.04
N THR A 211 3.28 9.82 3.79
CA THR A 211 2.27 8.88 4.30
C THR A 211 2.32 7.59 3.50
N ILE A 212 2.36 6.48 4.22
CA ILE A 212 2.37 5.12 3.68
C ILE A 212 1.12 4.40 4.17
N GLN A 213 0.58 3.50 3.37
CA GLN A 213 -0.62 2.77 3.74
C GLN A 213 -0.57 1.33 3.24
N VAL A 214 -1.40 0.49 3.87
CA VAL A 214 -1.82 -0.79 3.29
C VAL A 214 -2.49 -0.48 1.96
N GLU A 215 -2.13 -1.24 0.94
CA GLU A 215 -2.75 -1.08 -0.36
C GLU A 215 -4.19 -1.63 -0.30
N PRO A 216 -5.15 -0.99 -0.97
CA PRO A 216 -6.55 -1.38 -0.84
C PRO A 216 -6.74 -2.87 -1.13
N PHE A 217 -7.48 -3.57 -0.27
CA PHE A 217 -7.90 -4.93 -0.56
C PHE A 217 -8.70 -4.93 -1.85
N ILE A 218 -8.22 -5.68 -2.84
CA ILE A 218 -8.98 -5.91 -4.06
C ILE A 218 -9.69 -7.23 -3.88
N ASP A 219 -11.00 -7.15 -3.64
CA ASP A 219 -11.85 -8.33 -3.60
C ASP A 219 -11.65 -9.09 -4.92
N PRO A 220 -11.36 -10.41 -4.86
CA PRO A 220 -11.19 -11.18 -6.06
C PRO A 220 -12.47 -11.09 -6.89
N VAL A 221 -12.34 -10.74 -8.17
CA VAL A 221 -13.42 -10.96 -9.13
C VAL A 221 -13.71 -12.45 -9.10
N GLU A 222 -14.99 -12.86 -8.97
CA GLU A 222 -15.45 -14.24 -9.09
C GLU A 222 -15.01 -14.84 -10.44
N THR A 223 -13.76 -15.24 -10.48
CA THR A 223 -13.21 -16.12 -11.48
C THR A 223 -13.29 -17.47 -10.80
N LYS A 224 -14.01 -18.42 -11.41
CA LYS A 224 -14.00 -19.80 -10.94
C LYS A 224 -12.55 -20.26 -10.98
N ILE A 225 -11.90 -20.25 -9.83
CA ILE A 225 -10.59 -20.87 -9.63
C ILE A 225 -10.86 -22.36 -9.91
N PRO A 226 -10.27 -22.95 -10.96
CA PRO A 226 -10.36 -24.39 -11.12
C PRO A 226 -9.77 -25.01 -9.86
N ALA A 227 -10.53 -25.85 -9.17
CA ALA A 227 -10.02 -26.58 -8.01
C ALA A 227 -8.73 -27.30 -8.42
N THR A 228 -7.65 -27.08 -7.65
CA THR A 228 -6.39 -27.77 -7.90
C THR A 228 -6.63 -29.27 -7.75
N THR A 229 -6.30 -30.04 -8.80
CA THR A 229 -6.57 -31.49 -8.86
C THR A 229 -5.38 -32.35 -8.43
N ASN A 230 -4.25 -31.71 -8.11
CA ASN A 230 -3.02 -32.40 -7.71
C ASN A 230 -2.96 -32.54 -6.19
N SER A 231 -2.82 -33.77 -5.71
CA SER A 231 -2.43 -34.05 -4.32
C SER A 231 -1.01 -33.53 -4.10
N LEU A 232 -0.86 -32.50 -3.26
CA LEU A 232 0.44 -32.07 -2.76
C LEU A 232 0.96 -33.09 -1.74
N SER A 233 2.27 -33.14 -1.54
CA SER A 233 2.95 -33.95 -0.51
C SER A 233 2.79 -33.43 0.94
N ILE A 234 1.72 -32.68 1.21
CA ILE A 234 1.37 -32.08 2.50
C ILE A 234 -0.10 -32.40 2.85
N ASN A 235 -0.49 -32.29 4.12
CA ASN A 235 -1.81 -32.72 4.62
C ASN A 235 -2.79 -31.58 4.94
N ASP A 236 -2.46 -30.35 4.57
CA ASP A 236 -3.20 -29.14 4.90
C ASP A 236 -4.55 -29.10 4.12
N PRO A 237 -5.70 -28.95 4.79
CA PRO A 237 -7.02 -29.13 4.18
C PRO A 237 -7.41 -28.05 3.16
N PHE A 238 -6.82 -26.85 3.20
CA PHE A 238 -7.19 -25.74 2.30
C PHE A 238 -6.27 -25.57 1.09
N THR A 239 -5.39 -26.54 0.80
CA THR A 239 -4.54 -26.47 -0.41
C THR A 239 -5.34 -26.43 -1.72
N SER A 240 -6.59 -26.91 -1.71
CA SER A 240 -7.50 -26.82 -2.86
C SER A 240 -7.90 -25.38 -3.21
N GLU A 241 -7.85 -24.47 -2.23
CA GLU A 241 -8.14 -23.04 -2.38
C GLU A 241 -6.90 -22.24 -2.81
N GLN A 242 -5.71 -22.85 -2.76
CA GLN A 242 -4.42 -22.20 -3.02
C GLN A 242 -3.90 -22.51 -4.43
N TRP A 243 -4.51 -21.93 -5.46
CA TRP A 243 -4.06 -22.09 -6.86
C TRP A 243 -2.57 -21.76 -7.07
N ALA A 244 -2.02 -20.85 -6.26
CA ALA A 244 -0.62 -20.45 -6.28
C ALA A 244 0.32 -21.66 -6.13
N MET A 245 -0.10 -22.71 -5.42
CA MET A 245 0.68 -23.94 -5.22
C MET A 245 1.01 -24.65 -6.53
N GLU A 246 0.09 -24.62 -7.51
CA GLU A 246 0.30 -25.24 -8.81
C GLU A 246 1.30 -24.44 -9.66
N VAL A 247 1.11 -23.12 -9.73
CA VAL A 247 1.94 -22.21 -10.54
C VAL A 247 3.38 -22.13 -10.03
N LEU A 248 3.57 -22.25 -8.72
CA LEU A 248 4.87 -22.28 -8.07
C LEU A 248 5.49 -23.68 -8.01
N HIS A 249 4.82 -24.70 -8.58
CA HIS A 249 5.28 -26.10 -8.55
C HIS A 249 5.63 -26.58 -7.14
N MET A 250 4.74 -26.30 -6.18
CA MET A 250 5.01 -26.47 -4.76
C MET A 250 5.21 -27.91 -4.32
N ASP A 251 4.64 -28.89 -5.02
CA ASP A 251 4.90 -30.30 -4.71
C ASP A 251 6.38 -30.68 -4.94
N GLU A 252 6.99 -30.23 -6.05
CA GLU A 252 8.43 -30.43 -6.30
C GLU A 252 9.27 -29.74 -5.23
N TYR A 253 8.85 -28.53 -4.83
CA TYR A 253 9.50 -27.78 -3.78
C TYR A 253 9.44 -28.52 -2.42
N TYR A 254 8.28 -29.00 -1.99
CA TYR A 254 8.13 -29.73 -0.73
C TYR A 254 8.94 -31.03 -0.74
N GLN A 255 8.92 -31.78 -1.83
CA GLN A 255 9.73 -33.00 -1.97
C GLN A 255 11.24 -32.72 -1.89
N LEU A 256 11.70 -31.59 -2.44
CA LEU A 256 13.09 -31.16 -2.34
C LEU A 256 13.43 -30.71 -0.91
N LEU A 257 12.57 -29.89 -0.32
CA LEU A 257 12.76 -29.29 1.00
C LEU A 257 12.77 -30.36 2.11
N HIS A 258 11.91 -31.37 2.03
CA HIS A 258 11.85 -32.48 2.99
C HIS A 258 13.16 -33.28 3.11
N ARG A 259 14.04 -33.18 2.11
CA ARG A 259 15.37 -33.83 2.12
C ARG A 259 16.47 -32.95 2.71
N GLN A 260 16.13 -31.72 3.09
CA GLN A 260 17.08 -30.76 3.65
C GLN A 260 16.90 -30.63 5.15
N THR A 261 17.93 -30.11 5.82
CA THR A 261 17.87 -29.72 7.22
C THR A 261 18.33 -28.27 7.31
N PRO A 262 17.58 -27.38 7.98
CA PRO A 262 17.98 -25.99 8.12
C PRO A 262 19.29 -25.89 8.92
N ARG A 263 20.20 -24.99 8.53
CA ARG A 263 21.39 -24.65 9.31
C ARG A 263 21.04 -23.74 10.49
N LYS A 264 19.97 -22.98 10.35
CA LYS A 264 19.33 -22.18 11.39
C LYS A 264 17.85 -22.00 11.05
N MET A 265 17.03 -21.71 12.05
CA MET A 265 15.68 -21.21 11.79
C MET A 265 15.78 -19.74 11.41
N ALA A 266 15.43 -19.39 10.16
CA ALA A 266 15.53 -18.02 9.67
C ALA A 266 14.34 -17.18 10.18
N ARG A 267 14.59 -15.92 10.55
CA ARG A 267 13.52 -15.03 11.01
C ARG A 267 13.02 -14.12 9.89
N VAL A 268 11.77 -14.29 9.48
CA VAL A 268 11.07 -13.40 8.54
C VAL A 268 10.22 -12.43 9.35
N VAL A 269 10.51 -11.14 9.27
CA VAL A 269 9.77 -10.10 9.99
C VAL A 269 8.82 -9.38 9.04
N ILE A 270 7.53 -9.42 9.37
CA ILE A 270 6.45 -8.76 8.63
C ILE A 270 6.22 -7.36 9.23
N LEU A 271 6.52 -6.33 8.45
CA LEU A 271 6.29 -4.93 8.83
C LEU A 271 4.93 -4.51 8.28
N ASP A 272 3.92 -4.52 9.15
CA ASP A 272 2.54 -4.38 8.71
C ASP A 272 1.62 -3.86 9.84
N THR A 273 0.37 -4.33 9.87
CA THR A 273 -0.71 -4.01 10.79
C THR A 273 -0.70 -4.85 12.08
N GLY A 274 0.31 -5.69 12.28
CA GLY A 274 0.40 -6.67 13.37
C GLY A 274 0.20 -8.10 12.86
N ILE A 275 0.37 -9.10 13.71
CA ILE A 275 0.03 -10.49 13.42
C ILE A 275 -0.80 -11.03 14.59
N ASP A 276 -1.89 -11.74 14.31
CA ASP A 276 -2.54 -12.60 15.31
C ASP A 276 -1.64 -13.82 15.61
N GLY A 277 -0.80 -13.68 16.63
CA GLY A 277 0.22 -14.69 16.99
C GLY A 277 -0.37 -15.98 17.56
N ASP A 278 -1.63 -15.94 18.02
CA ASP A 278 -2.35 -17.10 18.57
C ASP A 278 -3.11 -17.90 17.48
N HIS A 279 -3.00 -17.48 16.22
CA HIS A 279 -3.68 -18.15 15.11
C HIS A 279 -3.23 -19.60 14.98
N GLU A 280 -4.18 -20.54 14.86
CA GLU A 280 -3.94 -21.99 14.91
C GLU A 280 -2.91 -22.49 13.89
N ASP A 281 -2.82 -21.80 12.76
CA ASP A 281 -1.94 -22.10 11.64
C ASP A 281 -0.70 -21.21 11.55
N LEU A 282 -0.43 -20.42 12.59
CA LEU A 282 0.78 -19.58 12.72
C LEU A 282 1.54 -19.83 14.02
N VAL A 283 0.86 -20.19 15.09
CA VAL A 283 1.39 -20.20 16.47
C VAL A 283 2.72 -20.96 16.61
N ASP A 284 2.88 -22.09 15.92
CA ASP A 284 4.10 -22.90 16.00
C ASP A 284 5.29 -22.28 15.24
N ASN A 285 5.04 -21.43 14.26
CA ASN A 285 6.05 -20.68 13.52
C ASN A 285 6.17 -19.22 13.99
N TYR A 286 5.27 -18.75 14.86
CA TYR A 286 5.26 -17.36 15.31
C TYR A 286 6.25 -17.13 16.46
N THR A 287 7.03 -16.07 16.36
CA THR A 287 7.88 -15.59 17.47
C THR A 287 7.60 -14.12 17.71
N SER A 288 7.06 -13.81 18.89
CA SER A 288 6.84 -12.42 19.32
C SER A 288 8.17 -11.69 19.51
N ILE A 289 8.27 -10.49 18.94
CA ILE A 289 9.31 -9.51 19.26
C ILE A 289 8.85 -8.68 20.47
N GLU A 290 7.64 -8.11 20.37
CA GLU A 290 6.97 -7.42 21.45
C GLU A 290 5.46 -7.71 21.41
N SER A 291 4.86 -7.87 22.59
CA SER A 291 3.42 -8.19 22.71
C SER A 291 2.48 -7.14 22.08
N LYS A 292 2.96 -5.91 21.85
CA LYS A 292 2.20 -4.85 21.18
C LYS A 292 2.01 -5.10 19.67
N TYR A 293 2.80 -6.02 19.09
CA TYR A 293 2.75 -6.40 17.68
C TYR A 293 1.89 -7.65 17.42
N ASP A 294 1.60 -8.42 18.47
CA ASP A 294 0.90 -9.72 18.42
C ASP A 294 -0.63 -9.60 18.33
N ASN A 295 -1.13 -8.44 17.90
CA ASN A 295 -2.55 -8.23 17.66
C ASN A 295 -2.74 -7.47 16.34
N ASP A 296 -3.61 -8.01 15.50
CA ASP A 296 -3.89 -7.46 14.18
C ASP A 296 -5.40 -7.17 14.02
N PRO A 297 -5.87 -5.99 14.46
CA PRO A 297 -7.28 -5.62 14.30
C PRO A 297 -7.68 -5.35 12.84
N HIS A 298 -6.71 -5.24 11.91
CA HIS A 298 -6.97 -4.98 10.50
C HIS A 298 -7.01 -6.28 9.68
N GLY A 299 -6.17 -7.24 10.04
CA GLY A 299 -6.07 -8.57 9.43
C GLY A 299 -5.13 -8.69 8.23
N HIS A 300 -4.47 -7.60 7.83
CA HIS A 300 -3.61 -7.62 6.64
C HIS A 300 -2.25 -8.27 6.94
N GLY A 301 -1.64 -7.96 8.09
CA GLY A 301 -0.37 -8.53 8.48
C GLY A 301 -0.47 -10.02 8.80
N THR A 302 -1.57 -10.44 9.43
CA THR A 302 -1.88 -11.88 9.65
C THR A 302 -2.01 -12.64 8.34
N HIS A 303 -2.60 -12.03 7.31
CA HIS A 303 -2.71 -12.64 5.99
C HIS A 303 -1.36 -12.80 5.29
N CYS A 304 -0.53 -11.76 5.35
CA CYS A 304 0.85 -11.81 4.87
C CYS A 304 1.68 -12.86 5.61
N ALA A 305 1.51 -13.00 6.93
CA ALA A 305 2.21 -13.98 7.75
C ALA A 305 1.89 -15.42 7.34
N GLY A 306 0.62 -15.74 7.07
CA GLY A 306 0.22 -17.08 6.59
C GLY A 306 0.85 -17.43 5.25
N ILE A 307 0.92 -16.47 4.32
CA ILE A 307 1.55 -16.70 3.01
C ILE A 307 3.06 -16.98 3.17
N ALA A 308 3.72 -16.20 4.03
CA ALA A 308 5.15 -16.33 4.25
C ALA A 308 5.51 -17.61 5.02
N ALA A 309 4.75 -17.92 6.07
CA ALA A 309 5.16 -18.91 7.07
C ALA A 309 4.02 -19.59 7.86
N GLY A 310 2.83 -19.77 7.25
CA GLY A 310 1.83 -20.73 7.76
C GLY A 310 2.44 -22.09 8.07
N VAL A 311 1.95 -22.77 9.11
CA VAL A 311 2.54 -24.02 9.61
C VAL A 311 2.16 -25.17 8.67
N THR A 312 2.98 -25.39 7.65
CA THR A 312 2.69 -26.44 6.65
C THR A 312 2.77 -27.84 7.26
N ASN A 313 1.85 -28.71 6.83
CA ASN A 313 1.77 -30.13 7.14
C ASN A 313 1.38 -30.44 8.60
N ASN A 314 0.63 -29.55 9.25
CA ASN A 314 0.07 -29.73 10.60
C ASN A 314 -1.37 -30.33 10.59
N GLY A 315 -1.97 -30.53 9.42
CA GLY A 315 -3.35 -31.00 9.25
C GLY A 315 -4.43 -29.92 9.44
N LEU A 316 -4.03 -28.64 9.48
CA LEU A 316 -4.89 -27.47 9.63
C LEU A 316 -4.63 -26.49 8.48
N GLY A 317 -5.58 -25.59 8.24
CA GLY A 317 -5.34 -24.42 7.41
C GLY A 317 -4.70 -24.63 6.03
N ILE A 318 -3.67 -23.82 5.77
CA ILE A 318 -3.04 -23.61 4.47
C ILE A 318 -1.58 -24.08 4.44
N GLY A 319 -1.09 -24.45 3.26
CA GLY A 319 0.35 -24.61 3.06
C GLY A 319 1.05 -23.26 2.86
N SER A 320 2.32 -23.18 3.28
CA SER A 320 3.21 -22.02 3.07
C SER A 320 4.62 -22.45 2.64
N LEU A 321 5.50 -21.46 2.43
CA LEU A 321 6.90 -21.74 2.11
C LEU A 321 7.77 -22.12 3.32
N ALA A 322 7.32 -21.95 4.58
CA ALA A 322 8.17 -22.14 5.77
C ALA A 322 8.64 -23.59 6.05
N GLY A 323 8.16 -24.56 5.26
CA GLY A 323 8.49 -25.97 5.42
C GLY A 323 7.57 -26.71 6.39
N SER A 324 7.80 -28.02 6.56
CA SER A 324 6.93 -28.91 7.32
C SER A 324 7.16 -28.83 8.83
N GLY A 325 6.10 -28.89 9.63
CA GLY A 325 6.09 -28.73 11.10
C GLY A 325 7.10 -29.55 11.91
N ASP A 326 7.64 -30.66 11.39
CA ASP A 326 8.69 -31.44 12.09
C ASP A 326 10.09 -30.79 12.06
N SER A 327 10.33 -29.84 11.13
CA SER A 327 11.60 -29.12 11.00
C SER A 327 11.36 -27.75 10.33
N PRO A 328 10.86 -26.74 11.06
CA PRO A 328 10.55 -25.44 10.50
C PRO A 328 11.83 -24.73 10.02
N PHE A 329 11.80 -24.22 8.79
CA PHE A 329 12.93 -23.47 8.21
C PHE A 329 12.82 -21.98 8.55
N VAL A 330 11.61 -21.50 8.79
CA VAL A 330 11.29 -20.08 8.98
C VAL A 330 10.45 -19.90 10.24
N ALA A 331 10.85 -18.98 11.09
CA ALA A 331 9.99 -18.34 12.07
C ALA A 331 9.52 -16.98 11.53
N VAL A 332 8.26 -16.63 11.81
CA VAL A 332 7.68 -15.34 11.44
C VAL A 332 7.46 -14.47 12.67
N SER A 333 7.78 -13.20 12.55
CA SER A 333 7.62 -12.19 13.60
C SER A 333 6.95 -10.94 13.05
N SER A 334 6.41 -10.10 13.93
CA SER A 334 5.77 -8.84 13.55
C SER A 334 6.51 -7.64 14.11
N VAL A 335 6.62 -6.58 13.30
CA VAL A 335 6.84 -5.21 13.78
C VAL A 335 5.72 -4.34 13.22
N LYS A 336 4.84 -3.84 14.09
CA LYS A 336 3.66 -3.09 13.67
C LYS A 336 4.03 -1.65 13.32
N VAL A 337 4.10 -1.35 12.03
CA VAL A 337 4.41 0.00 11.49
C VAL A 337 3.18 0.70 10.92
N LEU A 338 2.05 0.00 10.84
CA LEU A 338 0.76 0.53 10.37
C LEU A 338 -0.28 0.50 11.49
N SER A 339 -1.00 1.60 11.62
CA SER A 339 -2.15 1.73 12.54
C SER A 339 -3.27 0.75 12.17
N SER A 340 -4.30 0.63 13.03
CA SER A 340 -5.48 -0.21 12.74
C SER A 340 -6.26 0.24 11.51
N GLY A 341 -6.07 1.48 11.04
CA GLY A 341 -6.60 1.97 9.76
C GLY A 341 -5.68 1.71 8.57
N GLY A 342 -4.62 0.92 8.75
CA GLY A 342 -3.66 0.59 7.69
C GLY A 342 -2.75 1.74 7.28
N MET A 343 -2.63 2.82 8.07
CA MET A 343 -1.79 3.98 7.74
C MET A 343 -0.55 4.07 8.63
N GLY A 344 0.55 4.54 8.06
CA GLY A 344 1.82 4.87 8.70
C GLY A 344 2.55 5.99 7.97
N THR A 345 3.80 6.22 8.35
CA THR A 345 4.66 7.24 7.75
C THR A 345 6.00 6.65 7.33
N GLN A 346 6.70 7.30 6.41
CA GLN A 346 8.05 6.90 6.02
C GLN A 346 8.98 6.75 7.22
N LYS A 347 8.92 7.66 8.20
CA LYS A 347 9.63 7.55 9.48
C LYS A 347 9.32 6.23 10.18
N THR A 348 8.04 5.90 10.38
CA THR A 348 7.65 4.69 11.12
C THR A 348 8.02 3.40 10.37
N ILE A 349 7.94 3.39 9.03
CA ILE A 349 8.39 2.23 8.24
C ILE A 349 9.91 2.05 8.39
N ILE A 350 10.70 3.12 8.25
CA ILE A 350 12.16 3.05 8.36
C ILE A 350 12.59 2.64 9.77
N ALA A 351 11.97 3.20 10.80
CA ALA A 351 12.21 2.80 12.18
C ALA A 351 11.90 1.30 12.39
N GLY A 352 10.81 0.79 11.81
CA GLY A 352 10.50 -0.64 11.88
C GLY A 352 11.48 -1.53 11.11
N ILE A 353 12.06 -1.06 9.99
CA ILE A 353 13.12 -1.81 9.28
C ILE A 353 14.34 -1.94 10.19
N ILE A 354 14.74 -0.84 10.85
CA ILE A 354 15.87 -0.82 11.80
C ILE A 354 15.58 -1.77 12.96
N GLU A 355 14.43 -1.64 13.61
CA GLU A 355 14.03 -2.50 14.73
C GLU A 355 14.01 -3.98 14.36
N ALA A 356 13.43 -4.34 13.21
CA ALA A 356 13.42 -5.73 12.76
C ALA A 356 14.84 -6.30 12.56
N VAL A 357 15.74 -5.49 11.99
CA VAL A 357 17.13 -5.88 11.76
C VAL A 357 17.91 -6.01 13.07
N ASP A 358 17.70 -5.09 14.01
CA ASP A 358 18.32 -5.11 15.34
C ASP A 358 17.83 -6.33 16.14
N GLU A 359 16.56 -6.71 15.96
CA GLU A 359 15.96 -7.95 16.47
C GLU A 359 16.32 -9.22 15.66
N GLY A 360 17.31 -9.13 14.76
CA GLY A 360 17.89 -10.28 14.07
C GLY A 360 17.05 -10.83 12.91
N ALA A 361 16.29 -9.98 12.22
CA ALA A 361 15.62 -10.37 10.97
C ALA A 361 16.61 -10.89 9.93
N ASP A 362 16.30 -12.04 9.32
CA ASP A 362 16.96 -12.52 8.11
C ASP A 362 16.31 -11.96 6.84
N VAL A 363 15.00 -11.74 6.90
CA VAL A 363 14.21 -11.16 5.82
C VAL A 363 13.20 -10.18 6.41
N VAL A 364 13.09 -9.00 5.81
CA VAL A 364 12.10 -7.97 6.15
C VAL A 364 11.10 -7.87 5.00
N SER A 365 9.82 -8.07 5.28
CA SER A 365 8.74 -8.02 4.29
C SER A 365 7.88 -6.77 4.48
N LEU A 366 7.74 -5.99 3.41
CA LEU A 366 7.03 -4.71 3.36
C LEU A 366 5.87 -4.79 2.36
N SER A 367 4.73 -5.30 2.81
CA SER A 367 3.51 -5.43 2.01
C SER A 367 2.67 -4.14 2.00
N LEU A 368 3.34 -3.01 1.77
CA LEU A 368 2.82 -1.66 1.95
C LEU A 368 3.48 -0.71 0.96
N GLY A 369 2.84 0.43 0.73
CA GLY A 369 3.38 1.40 -0.21
C GLY A 369 2.65 2.74 -0.24
N GLY A 370 3.35 3.75 -0.72
CA GLY A 370 2.82 5.09 -0.95
C GLY A 370 3.33 5.66 -2.25
N ARG A 371 2.59 6.61 -2.83
CA ARG A 371 3.10 7.38 -3.96
C ARG A 371 4.29 8.21 -3.51
N SER A 372 5.37 8.11 -4.27
CA SER A 372 6.65 8.74 -3.94
C SER A 372 7.36 9.20 -5.22
N THR A 373 8.59 9.66 -5.06
CA THR A 373 9.48 10.04 -6.16
C THR A 373 10.88 9.46 -5.93
N GLN A 374 11.70 9.40 -6.98
CA GLN A 374 13.09 8.96 -6.85
C GLN A 374 13.94 9.88 -5.95
N SER A 375 13.50 11.12 -5.71
CA SER A 375 14.14 12.07 -4.79
C SER A 375 13.56 12.02 -3.38
N SER A 376 12.75 11.00 -3.03
CA SER A 376 12.20 10.82 -1.67
C SER A 376 12.51 9.41 -1.12
N GLN A 377 13.59 8.79 -1.59
CA GLN A 377 13.95 7.40 -1.27
C GLN A 377 15.31 7.26 -0.58
N ARG A 378 15.93 8.37 -0.17
CA ARG A 378 17.30 8.34 0.38
C ARG A 378 17.32 7.69 1.76
N ALA A 379 16.39 8.07 2.64
CA ALA A 379 16.32 7.46 3.98
C ALA A 379 15.92 5.97 3.91
N TYR A 380 15.02 5.60 2.98
CA TYR A 380 14.72 4.19 2.71
C TYR A 380 15.94 3.42 2.22
N SER A 381 16.68 3.96 1.25
CA SER A 381 17.92 3.32 0.77
C SER A 381 18.94 3.13 1.88
N ALA A 382 19.09 4.10 2.79
CA ALA A 382 19.99 3.98 3.94
C ALA A 382 19.54 2.88 4.91
N ALA A 383 18.23 2.75 5.17
CA ALA A 383 17.66 1.68 5.99
C ALA A 383 17.87 0.29 5.38
N VAL A 384 17.70 0.18 4.06
CA VAL A 384 17.91 -1.06 3.31
C VAL A 384 19.40 -1.43 3.27
N GLU A 385 20.28 -0.45 3.09
CA GLU A 385 21.73 -0.68 3.18
C GLU A 385 22.13 -1.16 4.58
N TYR A 386 21.57 -0.57 5.63
CA TYR A 386 21.76 -1.03 7.00
C TYR A 386 21.32 -2.49 7.18
N ALA A 387 20.11 -2.83 6.73
CA ALA A 387 19.61 -4.20 6.73
C ALA A 387 20.59 -5.17 6.04
N HIS A 388 21.10 -4.82 4.86
CA HIS A 388 22.05 -5.65 4.13
C HIS A 388 23.40 -5.80 4.83
N LYS A 389 23.94 -4.74 5.46
CA LYS A 389 25.18 -4.83 6.26
C LYS A 389 25.04 -5.79 7.43
N ARG A 390 23.84 -5.84 8.00
CA ARG A 390 23.45 -6.76 9.09
C ARG A 390 23.04 -8.16 8.59
N GLY A 391 23.13 -8.41 7.28
CA GLY A 391 22.84 -9.71 6.66
C GLY A 391 21.38 -9.98 6.35
N ALA A 392 20.49 -8.99 6.52
CA ALA A 392 19.06 -9.10 6.22
C ALA A 392 18.75 -8.76 4.76
N ILE A 393 17.71 -9.38 4.22
CA ILE A 393 17.19 -9.11 2.86
C ILE A 393 15.85 -8.38 2.97
N VAL A 394 15.69 -7.27 2.25
CA VAL A 394 14.45 -6.47 2.28
C VAL A 394 13.65 -6.71 1.00
N VAL A 395 12.35 -6.98 1.16
CA VAL A 395 11.40 -7.25 0.07
C VAL A 395 10.21 -6.32 0.21
N ALA A 396 9.74 -5.73 -0.89
CA ALA A 396 8.57 -4.86 -0.87
C ALA A 396 7.58 -5.14 -2.00
N ALA A 397 6.30 -4.88 -1.74
CA ALA A 397 5.24 -4.90 -2.73
C ALA A 397 5.43 -3.79 -3.78
N ALA A 398 5.12 -4.07 -5.06
CA ALA A 398 5.32 -3.10 -6.14
C ALA A 398 4.29 -1.96 -6.17
N GLY A 399 3.10 -2.15 -5.61
CA GLY A 399 1.98 -1.20 -5.71
C GLY A 399 0.78 -1.71 -6.51
N ASN A 400 -0.43 -1.33 -6.10
CA ASN A 400 -1.71 -1.72 -6.72
C ASN A 400 -2.34 -0.61 -7.59
N SER A 401 -1.54 0.22 -8.27
CA SER A 401 -2.01 1.39 -9.02
C SER A 401 -1.91 1.30 -10.56
N ASN A 402 -1.46 0.16 -11.10
CA ASN A 402 -1.15 -0.02 -12.53
C ASN A 402 -0.25 1.10 -13.10
N ARG A 403 0.72 1.53 -12.30
CA ARG A 403 1.69 2.60 -12.60
C ARG A 403 3.10 2.04 -12.58
N ASP A 404 4.08 2.88 -12.86
CA ASP A 404 5.47 2.50 -12.72
C ASP A 404 5.85 2.47 -11.23
N ALA A 405 6.37 1.32 -10.76
CA ALA A 405 6.77 1.13 -9.36
C ALA A 405 7.90 2.08 -8.93
N LYS A 406 8.66 2.67 -9.86
CA LYS A 406 9.68 3.68 -9.53
C LYS A 406 9.11 4.93 -8.84
N ASP A 407 7.81 5.17 -8.99
CA ASP A 407 7.07 6.30 -8.40
C ASP A 407 6.36 5.90 -7.09
N PHE A 408 6.79 4.80 -6.45
CA PHE A 408 6.22 4.27 -5.21
C PHE A 408 7.33 3.85 -4.24
N ALA A 409 7.20 4.24 -2.97
CA ALA A 409 8.12 3.86 -1.91
C ALA A 409 7.40 2.92 -0.92
N PRO A 410 8.12 1.95 -0.30
CA PRO A 410 9.56 1.71 -0.42
C PRO A 410 9.99 0.95 -1.69
N ALA A 411 9.05 0.53 -2.55
CA ALA A 411 9.32 -0.29 -3.75
C ALA A 411 10.42 0.22 -4.70
N ASN A 412 10.68 1.53 -4.72
CA ASN A 412 11.69 2.19 -5.53
C ASN A 412 13.06 2.35 -4.84
N ALA A 413 13.19 1.92 -3.58
CA ALA A 413 14.41 2.05 -2.80
C ALA A 413 15.51 1.13 -3.34
N LYS A 414 16.77 1.60 -3.33
CA LYS A 414 17.91 0.80 -3.79
C LYS A 414 18.13 -0.41 -2.89
N GLY A 415 18.39 -1.57 -3.49
CA GLY A 415 18.67 -2.83 -2.78
C GLY A 415 17.44 -3.67 -2.42
N ILE A 416 16.23 -3.09 -2.50
CA ILE A 416 14.98 -3.84 -2.26
C ILE A 416 14.68 -4.77 -3.43
N ILE A 417 14.26 -6.00 -3.11
CA ILE A 417 13.63 -6.91 -4.07
C ILE A 417 12.14 -6.54 -4.15
N THR A 418 11.73 -5.99 -5.29
CA THR A 418 10.37 -5.49 -5.51
C THR A 418 9.52 -6.53 -6.21
N VAL A 419 8.35 -6.84 -5.64
CA VAL A 419 7.51 -7.96 -6.05
C VAL A 419 6.21 -7.47 -6.69
N SER A 420 6.03 -7.78 -7.97
CA SER A 420 4.78 -7.58 -8.69
C SER A 420 3.83 -8.77 -8.55
N ALA A 421 2.55 -8.54 -8.83
CA ALA A 421 1.52 -9.58 -8.73
C ALA A 421 1.15 -10.14 -10.10
N ILE A 422 1.03 -11.46 -10.17
CA ILE A 422 0.43 -12.19 -11.29
C ILE A 422 -0.89 -12.88 -10.88
N ASP A 423 -1.70 -13.20 -11.88
CA ASP A 423 -2.88 -14.05 -11.74
C ASP A 423 -2.58 -15.53 -12.09
N GLN A 424 -3.61 -16.37 -11.99
CA GLN A 424 -3.56 -17.80 -12.31
C GLN A 424 -3.22 -18.12 -13.79
N LEU A 425 -3.35 -17.14 -14.69
CA LEU A 425 -2.98 -17.27 -16.10
C LEU A 425 -1.54 -16.81 -16.36
N LEU A 426 -0.79 -16.52 -15.30
CA LEU A 426 0.59 -16.00 -15.34
C LEU A 426 0.68 -14.61 -15.99
N LEU A 427 -0.44 -13.90 -16.08
CA LEU A 427 -0.50 -12.53 -16.57
C LEU A 427 -0.29 -11.58 -15.41
N ARG A 428 0.26 -10.40 -15.69
CA ARG A 428 0.39 -9.36 -14.67
C ARG A 428 -1.01 -8.95 -14.21
N ALA A 429 -1.22 -8.92 -12.90
CA ALA A 429 -2.49 -8.48 -12.35
C ALA A 429 -2.80 -7.05 -12.84
N PRO A 430 -4.03 -6.73 -13.29
CA PRO A 430 -4.35 -5.42 -13.86
C PRO A 430 -4.06 -4.24 -12.92
N PHE A 431 -4.08 -4.47 -11.60
CA PHE A 431 -3.74 -3.48 -10.58
C PHE A 431 -2.24 -3.39 -10.30
N SER A 432 -1.46 -4.44 -10.57
CA SER A 432 -0.04 -4.47 -10.21
C SER A 432 0.71 -3.36 -10.93
N ASN A 433 1.47 -2.58 -10.17
CA ASN A 433 2.45 -1.68 -10.73
C ASN A 433 3.46 -2.46 -11.57
N ARG A 434 3.95 -1.79 -12.59
CA ARG A 434 4.91 -2.28 -13.55
C ARG A 434 6.31 -1.99 -13.04
N THR A 435 7.21 -2.94 -13.24
CA THR A 435 8.53 -2.95 -12.61
C THR A 435 9.68 -2.79 -13.60
N GLU A 436 9.41 -2.32 -14.84
CA GLU A 436 10.45 -2.22 -15.89
C GLU A 436 11.59 -1.25 -15.56
N ASN A 437 11.37 -0.34 -14.60
CA ASN A 437 12.35 0.66 -14.14
C ASN A 437 12.82 0.38 -12.71
N ILE A 438 12.60 -0.84 -12.20
CA ILE A 438 13.11 -1.30 -10.91
C ILE A 438 14.29 -2.23 -11.14
N GLN A 439 15.36 -2.04 -10.38
CA GLN A 439 16.61 -2.78 -10.54
C GLN A 439 16.48 -4.26 -10.19
N MET A 440 15.79 -4.56 -9.09
CA MET A 440 15.61 -5.91 -8.56
C MET A 440 14.12 -6.27 -8.56
N ALA A 441 13.59 -6.58 -9.74
CA ALA A 441 12.17 -6.86 -9.94
C ALA A 441 11.90 -8.36 -10.11
N ILE A 442 10.88 -8.85 -9.41
CA ILE A 442 10.38 -10.21 -9.58
C ILE A 442 8.86 -10.26 -9.45
N ALA A 443 8.26 -11.39 -9.79
CA ALA A 443 6.82 -11.58 -9.75
C ALA A 443 6.44 -12.81 -8.92
N ALA A 444 5.29 -12.74 -8.25
CA ALA A 444 4.69 -13.85 -7.53
C ALA A 444 3.16 -13.80 -7.62
N PRO A 445 2.45 -14.90 -7.31
CA PRO A 445 1.00 -14.94 -7.22
C PRO A 445 0.42 -13.85 -6.31
N GLY A 446 -0.54 -13.07 -6.79
CA GLY A 446 -1.14 -11.98 -6.00
C GLY A 446 -2.63 -11.72 -6.25
N VAL A 447 -3.33 -12.59 -6.98
CA VAL A 447 -4.78 -12.45 -7.25
C VAL A 447 -5.53 -13.62 -6.60
N GLY A 448 -6.50 -13.31 -5.73
CA GLY A 448 -7.32 -14.31 -5.06
C GLY A 448 -6.49 -15.30 -4.21
N ILE A 449 -5.54 -14.78 -3.44
CA ILE A 449 -4.65 -15.59 -2.60
C ILE A 449 -5.34 -15.88 -1.27
N TYR A 450 -5.62 -17.16 -1.03
CA TYR A 450 -6.22 -17.66 0.21
C TYR A 450 -5.16 -17.81 1.30
N SER A 451 -5.38 -17.16 2.45
CA SER A 451 -4.47 -17.20 3.61
C SER A 451 -5.22 -16.89 4.91
N THR A 452 -4.50 -16.95 6.03
CA THR A 452 -4.94 -16.69 7.39
C THR A 452 -5.49 -15.27 7.59
N ILE A 453 -6.46 -15.10 8.48
CA ILE A 453 -6.93 -13.82 9.01
C ILE A 453 -7.19 -13.97 10.51
N PRO A 454 -7.23 -12.88 11.29
CA PRO A 454 -7.36 -12.96 12.75
C PRO A 454 -8.57 -13.77 13.21
N GLY A 455 -8.45 -14.42 14.36
CA GLY A 455 -9.50 -15.23 14.98
C GLY A 455 -9.65 -16.62 14.33
N ASN A 456 -8.55 -17.27 13.96
CA ASN A 456 -8.50 -18.58 13.29
C ASN A 456 -9.35 -18.62 12.00
N GLY A 457 -9.33 -17.52 11.25
CA GLY A 457 -10.09 -17.39 10.01
C GLY A 457 -9.20 -17.51 8.78
N TYR A 458 -9.82 -17.69 7.62
CA TYR A 458 -9.12 -17.73 6.34
C TYR A 458 -9.92 -16.97 5.27
N LYS A 459 -9.22 -16.25 4.38
CA LYS A 459 -9.87 -15.46 3.32
C LYS A 459 -8.96 -15.26 2.12
N SER A 460 -9.57 -15.08 0.94
CA SER A 460 -8.87 -14.65 -0.28
C SER A 460 -8.74 -13.13 -0.36
N TYR A 461 -7.53 -12.66 -0.61
CA TYR A 461 -7.24 -11.26 -0.97
C TYR A 461 -6.46 -11.16 -2.28
N SER A 462 -6.58 -10.02 -2.95
CA SER A 462 -5.74 -9.69 -4.11
C SER A 462 -4.94 -8.41 -3.86
N GLY A 463 -3.67 -8.45 -4.22
CA GLY A 463 -2.74 -7.34 -4.09
C GLY A 463 -1.29 -7.78 -4.30
N THR A 464 -0.42 -6.83 -4.65
CA THR A 464 1.04 -7.03 -4.58
C THR A 464 1.50 -7.32 -3.14
N SER A 465 0.72 -6.89 -2.15
CA SER A 465 0.83 -7.30 -0.75
C SER A 465 0.74 -8.80 -0.49
N MET A 466 0.03 -9.57 -1.32
CA MET A 466 -0.03 -11.03 -1.20
C MET A 466 1.12 -11.70 -1.97
N ALA A 467 1.63 -11.05 -3.02
CA ALA A 467 2.78 -11.54 -3.78
C ALA A 467 4.10 -11.39 -3.00
N CYS A 468 4.29 -10.27 -2.30
CA CYS A 468 5.48 -9.98 -1.49
C CYS A 468 5.83 -11.09 -0.48
N PRO A 469 4.91 -11.59 0.38
CA PRO A 469 5.22 -12.59 1.39
C PRO A 469 5.57 -13.97 0.82
N PHE A 470 5.12 -14.34 -0.39
CA PHE A 470 5.64 -15.54 -1.07
C PHE A 470 7.15 -15.44 -1.28
N VAL A 471 7.63 -14.28 -1.74
CA VAL A 471 9.07 -14.08 -1.96
C VAL A 471 9.81 -14.00 -0.63
N ALA A 472 9.22 -13.36 0.39
CA ALA A 472 9.82 -13.28 1.72
C ALA A 472 9.99 -14.66 2.38
N GLY A 473 8.95 -15.52 2.34
CA GLY A 473 9.03 -16.89 2.84
C GLY A 473 10.09 -17.73 2.12
N LEU A 474 10.18 -17.60 0.79
CA LEU A 474 11.19 -18.32 -0.01
C LEU A 474 12.60 -17.90 0.38
N LEU A 475 12.82 -16.59 0.52
CA LEU A 475 14.10 -16.05 0.98
C LEU A 475 14.43 -16.48 2.40
N GLY A 476 13.44 -16.59 3.28
CA GLY A 476 13.59 -17.15 4.62
C GLY A 476 14.14 -18.58 4.56
N VAL A 477 13.52 -19.45 3.78
CA VAL A 477 14.02 -20.82 3.57
C VAL A 477 15.42 -20.83 2.97
N MET A 478 15.70 -19.99 1.98
CA MET A 478 17.04 -19.89 1.41
C MET A 478 18.09 -19.45 2.46
N LYS A 479 17.76 -18.49 3.32
CA LYS A 479 18.62 -18.02 4.44
C LYS A 479 18.79 -19.05 5.54
N SER A 480 17.78 -19.89 5.78
CA SER A 480 17.87 -20.98 6.75
C SER A 480 18.89 -22.05 6.32
N LEU A 481 19.07 -22.24 5.01
CA LEU A 481 20.00 -23.20 4.40
C LEU A 481 21.38 -22.61 4.12
N ASP A 482 21.43 -21.34 3.73
CA ASP A 482 22.66 -20.57 3.54
C ASP A 482 22.57 -19.25 4.34
N PRO A 483 22.98 -19.25 5.62
CA PRO A 483 22.93 -18.06 6.49
C PRO A 483 23.72 -16.86 5.94
N ASP A 484 24.73 -17.10 5.11
CA ASP A 484 25.59 -16.06 4.51
C ASP A 484 25.04 -15.53 3.18
N LEU A 485 23.87 -15.99 2.74
CA LEU A 485 23.23 -15.55 1.52
C LEU A 485 22.93 -14.04 1.58
N ASP A 486 23.57 -13.27 0.69
CA ASP A 486 23.32 -11.84 0.52
C ASP A 486 22.17 -11.55 -0.47
N HIS A 487 21.60 -10.34 -0.39
CA HIS A 487 20.47 -9.92 -1.22
C HIS A 487 20.75 -9.99 -2.74
N ARG A 488 21.99 -9.75 -3.18
CA ARG A 488 22.34 -9.78 -4.61
C ARG A 488 22.35 -11.20 -5.14
N ARG A 489 22.98 -12.13 -4.41
CA ARG A 489 23.01 -13.55 -4.76
C ARG A 489 21.61 -14.14 -4.67
N ALA A 490 20.84 -13.79 -3.64
CA ALA A 490 19.45 -14.21 -3.51
C ALA A 490 18.60 -13.75 -4.70
N TYR A 491 18.64 -12.45 -5.03
CA TYR A 491 17.95 -11.92 -6.22
C TYR A 491 18.41 -12.61 -7.51
N ALA A 492 19.73 -12.81 -7.69
CA ALA A 492 20.25 -13.47 -8.88
C ALA A 492 19.75 -14.92 -9.01
N LEU A 493 19.67 -15.68 -7.91
CA LEU A 493 19.11 -17.03 -7.90
C LEU A 493 17.63 -17.01 -8.30
N LEU A 494 16.83 -16.15 -7.68
CA LEU A 494 15.40 -16.02 -7.99
C LEU A 494 15.17 -15.56 -9.44
N HIS A 495 15.97 -14.59 -9.91
CA HIS A 495 15.89 -14.08 -11.27
C HIS A 495 16.30 -15.15 -12.29
N ASN A 496 17.44 -15.80 -12.12
CA ASN A 496 17.97 -16.75 -13.12
C ASN A 496 17.14 -18.03 -13.22
N THR A 497 16.45 -18.42 -12.15
CA THR A 497 15.58 -19.60 -12.12
C THR A 497 14.12 -19.28 -12.39
N GLY A 498 13.76 -17.98 -12.38
CA GLY A 498 12.40 -17.52 -12.55
C GLY A 498 11.85 -17.74 -13.97
N ARG A 499 10.56 -18.08 -14.02
CA ARG A 499 9.80 -18.32 -15.24
C ARG A 499 9.45 -17.02 -15.95
N GLU A 500 9.60 -16.99 -17.26
CA GLU A 500 9.14 -15.87 -18.08
C GLU A 500 7.61 -15.93 -18.31
N SER A 501 6.97 -14.77 -18.30
CA SER A 501 5.62 -14.54 -18.82
C SER A 501 5.67 -13.72 -20.12
N THR A 502 4.51 -13.60 -20.78
CA THR A 502 4.34 -12.73 -21.97
C THR A 502 4.64 -11.26 -21.68
N GLU A 503 4.55 -10.84 -20.41
CA GLU A 503 4.78 -9.47 -19.94
C GLU A 503 6.00 -9.35 -19.03
N THR A 504 6.97 -10.28 -19.13
CA THR A 504 8.17 -10.34 -18.24
C THR A 504 8.86 -8.98 -18.08
N ARG A 505 8.97 -8.18 -19.16
CA ARG A 505 9.63 -6.86 -19.11
C ARG A 505 9.03 -5.91 -18.07
N ILE A 506 7.70 -5.95 -17.89
CA ILE A 506 6.97 -5.03 -17.00
C ILE A 506 6.52 -5.70 -15.71
N THR A 507 6.75 -7.00 -15.56
CA THR A 507 6.29 -7.82 -14.43
C THR A 507 7.47 -8.33 -13.61
N GLY A 508 8.62 -8.58 -14.24
CA GLY A 508 9.67 -9.42 -13.69
C GLY A 508 9.41 -10.89 -13.99
N ARG A 509 10.41 -11.73 -13.71
CA ARG A 509 10.28 -13.19 -13.83
C ARG A 509 9.46 -13.72 -12.65
N ILE A 510 8.65 -14.74 -12.87
CA ILE A 510 7.85 -15.37 -11.82
C ILE A 510 8.75 -16.31 -11.02
N VAL A 511 8.78 -16.16 -9.69
CA VAL A 511 9.61 -17.03 -8.83
C VAL A 511 9.25 -18.51 -9.00
N GLN A 512 10.25 -19.37 -8.88
CA GLN A 512 10.12 -20.83 -8.98
C GLN A 512 10.84 -21.47 -7.78
N PRO A 513 10.15 -21.70 -6.65
CA PRO A 513 10.74 -22.14 -5.38
C PRO A 513 11.68 -23.35 -5.50
N ALA A 514 11.24 -24.44 -6.16
CA ALA A 514 12.04 -25.64 -6.33
C ALA A 514 13.34 -25.37 -7.11
N ALA A 515 13.25 -24.62 -8.21
CA ALA A 515 14.40 -24.28 -9.04
C ALA A 515 15.39 -23.36 -8.32
N ALA A 516 14.89 -22.35 -7.59
CA ALA A 516 15.71 -21.45 -6.78
C ALA A 516 16.45 -22.20 -5.67
N LEU A 517 15.75 -23.09 -4.96
CA LEU A 517 16.32 -23.92 -3.92
C LEU A 517 17.37 -24.91 -4.48
N ALA A 518 17.07 -25.58 -5.59
CA ALA A 518 18.01 -26.47 -6.26
C ALA A 518 19.27 -25.74 -6.75
N ALA A 519 19.15 -24.48 -7.17
CA ALA A 519 20.28 -23.65 -7.58
C ALA A 519 21.12 -23.17 -6.38
N LEU A 520 20.50 -22.95 -5.21
CA LEU A 520 21.20 -22.59 -3.98
C LEU A 520 22.07 -23.75 -3.45
N LEU A 521 21.59 -24.98 -3.59
CA LEU A 521 22.23 -26.19 -3.08
C LEU A 521 23.38 -26.74 -3.96
N ARG A 522 23.61 -26.13 -5.13
CA ARG A 522 24.73 -26.45 -6.02
C ARG A 522 25.95 -25.61 -5.66
#